data_AF-A0A944SFD8-F1
#
_entry.id   AF-A0A944SFD8-F1
#
_cell.length_a   1.000
_cell.length_b   1.000
_cell.length_c   1.000
_cell.angle_alpha   90.00
_cell.angle_beta   90.00
_cell.angle_gamma   90.00
#
_symmetry.space_group_name_H-M   'P 1'
#
loop_
_entity.id
_entity.type
_entity.pdbx_description
1 polymer ?
#
loop_
_entity_poly.entity_id
_entity_poly.type
_entity_poly.pdbx_seq_one_letter_code
_entity_poly.pdbx_strand_id
1 'polypeptide(L)'
;MTPFISRLVTFLERLFPEHIPAVSEPHFLNEAAMTLPNLALRAVVLEAGHLYDNAFDFIAVGLGLSGKKLRGTQRIKEVVAAAGPPVDTDIDDLYERRVKSLLGAIFEFATRAQPSMTPEQAQLLQSVRAATRDVSQAVKDVKHLNKNMRRYAVSDHAEIRAQYNTIRERIARILRETERLRNDLEITARKLKKLRTKIQADDILENGTLDTLVRDRLISQKKASSLINDNSYARNIGLRLIQAGRTIFRGKAYDLLLEVDAGIEGEADETVDDEVRHKESAQAGNGKHVSADFGGKVATKKPIPTGASIGTE
;
A
#
# COMPACT_ATOMS: atom_id res chain seq x y z
N MET A 1 0.04 27.11 -14.86
CA MET A 1 0.02 26.87 -13.41
C MET A 1 -1.26 27.48 -12.86
N THR A 2 -2.26 26.67 -12.52
CA THR A 2 -3.57 27.16 -12.08
C THR A 2 -3.50 27.61 -10.61
N PRO A 3 -3.66 28.93 -10.31
CA PRO A 3 -3.39 29.50 -8.99
C PRO A 3 -4.40 29.12 -7.90
N PHE A 4 -5.39 28.28 -8.23
CA PHE A 4 -6.48 27.89 -7.34
C PHE A 4 -6.35 26.46 -6.79
N ILE A 5 -5.40 25.65 -7.28
CA ILE A 5 -5.20 24.27 -6.79
C ILE A 5 -4.87 24.28 -5.31
N SER A 6 -3.92 25.11 -4.86
CA SER A 6 -3.52 25.12 -3.44
C SER A 6 -4.67 25.51 -2.51
N ARG A 7 -5.52 26.46 -2.93
CA ARG A 7 -6.72 26.86 -2.16
C ARG A 7 -7.78 25.77 -2.14
N LEU A 8 -7.99 25.10 -3.27
CA LEU A 8 -8.91 23.99 -3.39
C LEU A 8 -8.45 22.79 -2.55
N VAL A 9 -7.16 22.48 -2.55
CA VAL A 9 -6.57 21.41 -1.72
C VAL A 9 -6.78 21.73 -0.24
N THR A 10 -6.45 22.94 0.23
CA THR A 10 -6.67 23.32 1.64
C THR A 10 -8.15 23.36 2.01
N PHE A 11 -9.03 23.72 1.06
CA PHE A 11 -10.48 23.69 1.26
C PHE A 11 -10.99 22.25 1.39
N LEU A 12 -10.56 21.35 0.51
CA LEU A 12 -10.92 19.93 0.54
C LEU A 12 -10.36 19.21 1.78
N GLU A 13 -9.11 19.49 2.18
CA GLU A 13 -8.51 18.97 3.42
C GLU A 13 -9.26 19.44 4.69
N ARG A 14 -9.96 20.58 4.63
CA ARG A 14 -10.81 21.07 5.72
C ARG A 14 -12.24 20.54 5.67
N LEU A 15 -12.78 20.32 4.47
CA LEU A 15 -14.14 19.82 4.26
C LEU A 15 -14.24 18.31 4.53
N PHE A 16 -13.16 17.59 4.19
CA PHE A 16 -12.94 16.19 4.47
C PHE A 16 -11.68 16.07 5.33
N PRO A 17 -11.73 16.45 6.62
CA PRO A 17 -10.63 16.14 7.52
C PRO A 17 -10.41 14.63 7.41
N GLU A 18 -9.18 14.22 7.09
CA GLU A 18 -8.80 12.83 6.90
C GLU A 18 -9.27 12.05 8.12
N HIS A 19 -10.41 11.37 8.00
CA HIS A 19 -10.98 10.61 9.09
C HIS A 19 -10.19 9.32 9.10
N ILE A 20 -9.04 9.35 9.75
CA ILE A 20 -8.22 8.16 9.82
C ILE A 20 -8.97 7.20 10.75
N PRO A 21 -9.56 6.10 10.22
CA PRO A 21 -10.40 5.24 11.02
C PRO A 21 -9.60 4.73 12.21
N ALA A 22 -10.30 4.54 13.34
CA ALA A 22 -9.65 4.09 14.57
C ALA A 22 -8.94 2.75 14.35
N VAL A 23 -9.46 1.90 13.47
CA VAL A 23 -8.89 0.61 13.06
C VAL A 23 -8.70 0.61 11.55
N SER A 24 -7.59 0.06 11.06
CA SER A 24 -7.41 -0.12 9.61
C SER A 24 -8.23 -1.31 9.16
N GLU A 25 -9.29 -1.06 8.41
CA GLU A 25 -10.14 -2.09 7.84
C GLU A 25 -9.56 -2.63 6.52
N PRO A 26 -9.80 -3.90 6.18
CA PRO A 26 -9.45 -4.41 4.86
C PRO A 26 -10.22 -3.69 3.75
N HIS A 27 -9.53 -3.33 2.68
CA HIS A 27 -10.15 -2.66 1.53
C HIS A 27 -10.48 -3.63 0.39
N PHE A 28 -9.65 -4.66 0.21
CA PHE A 28 -9.70 -5.56 -0.93
C PHE A 28 -10.20 -6.96 -0.57
N LEU A 29 -10.18 -7.31 0.72
CA LEU A 29 -10.60 -8.61 1.21
C LEU A 29 -12.13 -8.66 1.37
N ASN A 30 -12.82 -9.23 0.38
CA ASN A 30 -14.27 -9.39 0.41
C ASN A 30 -14.71 -10.71 -0.26
N GLU A 31 -15.95 -11.14 -0.01
CA GLU A 31 -16.48 -12.40 -0.54
C GLU A 31 -16.50 -12.44 -2.08
N ALA A 32 -16.71 -11.29 -2.74
CA ALA A 32 -16.68 -11.23 -4.20
C ALA A 32 -15.30 -11.59 -4.76
N ALA A 33 -14.22 -11.13 -4.12
CA ALA A 33 -12.86 -11.52 -4.48
C ALA A 33 -12.56 -13.01 -4.23
N MET A 34 -13.31 -13.69 -3.34
CA MET A 34 -13.14 -15.11 -3.05
C MET A 34 -13.68 -16.04 -4.15
N THR A 35 -14.51 -15.51 -5.06
CA THR A 35 -15.20 -16.29 -6.10
C THR A 35 -14.24 -16.98 -7.07
N LEU A 36 -13.12 -16.32 -7.40
CA LEU A 36 -12.13 -16.83 -8.35
C LEU A 36 -10.73 -16.82 -7.70
N PRO A 37 -9.93 -17.90 -7.88
CA PRO A 37 -8.56 -17.97 -7.31
C PRO A 37 -7.67 -16.78 -7.66
N ASN A 38 -7.72 -16.30 -8.90
CA ASN A 38 -6.92 -15.15 -9.34
C ASN A 38 -7.37 -13.84 -8.67
N LEU A 39 -8.68 -13.64 -8.50
CA LEU A 39 -9.22 -12.47 -7.80
C LEU A 39 -8.87 -12.51 -6.31
N ALA A 40 -8.89 -13.69 -5.69
CA ALA A 40 -8.52 -13.85 -4.28
C ALA A 40 -7.03 -13.57 -4.06
N LEU A 41 -6.16 -14.09 -4.95
CA LEU A 41 -4.73 -13.80 -4.90
C LEU A 41 -4.46 -12.30 -5.11
N ARG A 42 -5.13 -11.67 -6.09
CA ARG A 42 -5.07 -10.23 -6.35
C ARG A 42 -5.46 -9.42 -5.11
N ALA A 43 -6.58 -9.74 -4.48
CA ALA A 43 -7.03 -9.06 -3.27
C ALA A 43 -5.99 -9.13 -2.14
N VAL A 44 -5.35 -10.29 -1.95
CA VAL A 44 -4.30 -10.47 -0.94
C VAL A 44 -3.04 -9.65 -1.26
N VAL A 45 -2.65 -9.53 -2.53
CA VAL A 45 -1.52 -8.69 -2.94
C VAL A 45 -1.80 -7.21 -2.69
N LEU A 46 -3.00 -6.73 -3.04
CA LEU A 46 -3.41 -5.34 -2.81
C LEU A 46 -3.47 -5.02 -1.31
N GLU A 47 -4.05 -5.92 -0.52
CA GLU A 47 -4.12 -5.75 0.93
C GLU A 47 -2.74 -5.83 1.60
N ALA A 48 -1.82 -6.65 1.07
CA ALA A 48 -0.43 -6.65 1.53
C ALA A 48 0.26 -5.31 1.24
N GLY A 49 -0.06 -4.66 0.11
CA GLY A 49 0.34 -3.29 -0.20
C GLY A 49 -0.21 -2.28 0.80
N HIS A 50 -1.50 -2.37 1.15
CA HIS A 50 -2.12 -1.52 2.15
C HIS A 50 -1.48 -1.69 3.54
N LEU A 51 -1.20 -2.93 3.96
CA LEU A 51 -0.46 -3.22 5.18
C LEU A 51 0.95 -2.60 5.17
N TYR A 52 1.63 -2.65 4.02
CA TYR A 52 2.93 -2.00 3.85
C TYR A 52 2.82 -0.49 4.02
N ASP A 53 1.78 0.16 3.49
CA ASP A 53 1.60 1.61 3.61
C ASP A 53 1.38 2.03 5.07
N ASN A 54 0.53 1.31 5.80
CA ASN A 54 0.36 1.49 7.25
C ASN A 54 1.67 1.31 8.01
N ALA A 55 2.44 0.28 7.66
CA ALA A 55 3.73 0.03 8.28
C ALA A 55 4.77 1.10 7.92
N PHE A 56 4.77 1.61 6.69
CA PHE A 56 5.68 2.67 6.26
C PHE A 56 5.50 3.91 7.13
N ASP A 57 4.25 4.36 7.30
CA ASP A 57 3.95 5.55 8.09
C ASP A 57 4.21 5.31 9.58
N PHE A 58 3.88 4.12 10.10
CA PHE A 58 4.25 3.71 11.45
C PHE A 58 5.75 3.79 11.69
N ILE A 59 6.56 3.20 10.79
CA ILE A 59 8.01 3.16 10.93
C ILE A 59 8.57 4.59 10.83
N ALA A 60 8.05 5.41 9.91
CA ALA A 60 8.45 6.81 9.81
C ALA A 60 8.23 7.54 11.14
N VAL A 61 7.04 7.42 11.74
CA VAL A 61 6.72 8.02 13.06
C VAL A 61 7.60 7.45 14.17
N GLY A 62 7.82 6.13 14.19
CA GLY A 62 8.70 5.46 15.15
C GLY A 62 10.16 5.90 15.06
N LEU A 63 10.58 6.45 13.91
CA LEU A 63 11.88 7.08 13.73
C LEU A 63 11.84 8.60 13.94
N GLY A 64 10.70 9.20 14.29
CA GLY A 64 10.52 10.65 14.38
C GLY A 64 10.60 11.37 13.03
N LEU A 65 10.29 10.67 11.94
CA LEU A 65 10.36 11.19 10.58
C LEU A 65 8.94 11.32 10.01
N SER A 66 8.78 12.19 9.01
CA SER A 66 7.52 12.34 8.28
C SER A 66 7.50 11.40 7.08
N GLY A 67 6.47 10.54 6.97
CA GLY A 67 6.25 9.69 5.81
C GLY A 67 6.21 10.48 4.50
N LYS A 68 5.51 11.62 4.50
CA LYS A 68 5.48 12.56 3.36
C LYS A 68 6.87 13.04 2.93
N LYS A 69 7.74 13.41 3.88
CA LYS A 69 9.14 13.79 3.57
C LYS A 69 9.97 12.60 3.07
N LEU A 70 9.68 11.39 3.54
CA LEU A 70 10.34 10.18 3.06
C LEU A 70 9.92 9.80 1.64
N ARG A 71 8.66 10.00 1.25
CA ARG A 71 8.20 9.81 -0.13
C ARG A 71 8.68 10.91 -1.09
N GLY A 72 9.00 12.10 -0.56
CA GLY A 72 9.52 13.22 -1.33
C GLY A 72 10.95 13.06 -1.86
N THR A 73 11.43 14.11 -2.54
CA THR A 73 12.75 14.15 -3.20
C THR A 73 13.87 14.70 -2.31
N GLN A 74 13.54 15.34 -1.18
CA GLN A 74 14.49 15.93 -0.24
C GLN A 74 15.55 14.90 0.21
N ARG A 75 16.81 15.29 0.35
CA ARG A 75 17.89 14.35 0.74
C ARG A 75 17.60 13.76 2.12
N ILE A 76 17.74 12.44 2.27
CA ILE A 76 17.47 11.72 3.54
C ILE A 76 18.23 12.36 4.72
N LYS A 77 19.49 12.76 4.52
CA LYS A 77 20.30 13.43 5.54
C LYS A 77 19.64 14.71 6.07
N GLU A 78 19.07 15.51 5.18
CA GLU A 78 18.37 16.75 5.55
C GLU A 78 17.05 16.45 6.26
N VAL A 79 16.33 15.41 5.81
CA VAL A 79 15.08 14.97 6.45
C VAL A 79 15.36 14.55 7.90
N VAL A 80 16.45 13.82 8.15
CA VAL A 80 16.84 13.38 9.50
C VAL A 80 17.39 14.54 10.33
N ALA A 81 18.22 15.41 9.75
CA ALA A 81 18.77 16.57 10.46
C ALA A 81 17.70 17.58 10.89
N ALA A 82 16.65 17.77 10.08
CA ALA A 82 15.52 18.65 10.38
C ALA A 82 14.43 17.96 11.22
N ALA A 83 14.62 16.71 11.62
CA ALA A 83 13.61 15.96 12.34
C ALA A 83 13.71 16.21 13.85
N GLY A 84 12.55 16.37 14.48
CA GLY A 84 12.44 16.42 15.94
C GLY A 84 12.67 15.05 16.60
N PRO A 85 12.54 15.00 17.94
CA PRO A 85 12.56 13.73 18.66
C PRO A 85 11.46 12.80 18.14
N PRO A 86 11.70 11.48 18.09
CA PRO A 86 10.63 10.51 17.86
C PRO A 86 9.49 10.71 18.86
N VAL A 87 8.26 10.73 18.36
CA VAL A 87 7.07 11.09 19.15
C VAL A 87 6.73 9.98 20.13
N ASP A 88 6.28 10.38 21.32
CA ASP A 88 5.57 9.53 22.29
C ASP A 88 4.14 9.21 21.87
N THR A 89 3.99 8.73 20.63
CA THR A 89 2.73 8.15 20.20
C THR A 89 2.59 6.81 20.91
N ASP A 90 1.34 6.43 21.20
CA ASP A 90 0.98 5.07 21.58
C ASP A 90 1.24 4.12 20.39
N ILE A 91 2.53 3.84 20.19
CA ILE A 91 3.11 2.97 19.18
C ILE A 91 2.59 1.54 19.38
N ASP A 92 2.14 1.19 20.60
CA ASP A 92 1.50 -0.07 20.89
C ASP A 92 0.07 -0.11 20.32
N ASP A 93 -0.75 0.89 20.61
CA ASP A 93 -2.12 1.00 20.09
C ASP A 93 -2.15 1.13 18.56
N LEU A 94 -1.30 1.99 17.98
CA LEU A 94 -1.21 2.15 16.53
C LEU A 94 -0.80 0.83 15.83
N TYR A 95 0.06 0.04 16.47
CA TYR A 95 0.46 -1.27 15.96
C TYR A 95 -0.69 -2.27 15.98
N GLU A 96 -1.39 -2.37 17.11
CA GLU A 96 -2.52 -3.29 17.27
C GLU A 96 -3.63 -2.96 16.26
N ARG A 97 -4.01 -1.68 16.15
CA ARG A 97 -5.14 -1.23 15.34
C ARG A 97 -4.88 -1.23 13.83
N ARG A 98 -3.65 -0.97 13.37
CA ARG A 98 -3.38 -0.78 11.93
C ARG A 98 -2.55 -1.87 11.27
N VAL A 99 -1.74 -2.57 12.06
CA VAL A 99 -0.83 -3.60 11.52
C VAL A 99 -1.34 -4.98 11.88
N LYS A 100 -1.63 -5.23 13.17
CA LYS A 100 -2.02 -6.58 13.62
C LYS A 100 -3.42 -6.95 13.18
N SER A 101 -4.38 -6.03 13.27
CA SER A 101 -5.75 -6.26 12.78
C SER A 101 -5.76 -6.64 11.30
N LEU A 102 -5.10 -5.84 10.45
CA LEU A 102 -5.05 -6.08 9.02
C LEU A 102 -4.25 -7.33 8.65
N LEU A 103 -3.14 -7.61 9.35
CA LEU A 103 -2.42 -8.88 9.21
C LEU A 103 -3.34 -10.08 9.51
N GLY A 104 -4.14 -10.00 10.57
CA GLY A 104 -5.12 -11.03 10.92
C GLY A 104 -6.11 -11.29 9.80
N ALA A 105 -6.71 -10.22 9.26
CA ALA A 105 -7.65 -10.31 8.14
C ALA A 105 -7.02 -10.94 6.89
N ILE A 106 -5.78 -10.56 6.53
CA ILE A 106 -5.06 -11.17 5.41
C ILE A 106 -4.83 -12.66 5.65
N PHE A 107 -4.45 -13.06 6.87
CA PHE A 107 -4.22 -14.46 7.21
C PHE A 107 -5.50 -15.29 7.15
N GLU A 108 -6.60 -14.77 7.66
CA GLU A 108 -7.91 -15.41 7.61
C GLU A 108 -8.38 -15.60 6.17
N PHE A 109 -8.40 -14.50 5.39
CA PHE A 109 -8.82 -14.53 3.99
C PHE A 109 -7.97 -15.50 3.17
N ALA A 110 -6.64 -15.44 3.29
CA ALA A 110 -5.75 -16.32 2.55
C ALA A 110 -5.92 -17.80 2.95
N THR A 111 -6.23 -18.08 4.21
CA THR A 111 -6.49 -19.47 4.65
C THR A 111 -7.78 -20.01 4.04
N ARG A 112 -8.82 -19.17 3.91
CA ARG A 112 -10.08 -19.52 3.24
C ARG A 112 -9.94 -19.67 1.72
N ALA A 113 -9.08 -18.86 1.10
CA ALA A 113 -8.86 -18.86 -0.35
C ALA A 113 -7.98 -20.03 -0.84
N GLN A 114 -7.05 -20.51 -0.01
CA GLN A 114 -6.06 -21.49 -0.42
C GLN A 114 -6.62 -22.81 -1.01
N PRO A 115 -7.72 -23.40 -0.50
CA PRO A 115 -8.22 -24.67 -1.02
C PRO A 115 -8.71 -24.65 -2.47
N SER A 116 -9.10 -23.48 -3.01
CA SER A 116 -9.55 -23.35 -4.40
C SER A 116 -8.42 -23.05 -5.39
N MET A 117 -7.18 -22.91 -4.91
CA MET A 117 -6.02 -22.51 -5.70
C MET A 117 -5.22 -23.72 -6.23
N THR A 118 -4.58 -23.54 -7.39
CA THR A 118 -3.57 -24.48 -7.88
C THR A 118 -2.33 -24.48 -6.96
N PRO A 119 -1.46 -25.50 -7.02
CA PRO A 119 -0.21 -25.51 -6.26
C PRO A 119 0.65 -24.26 -6.46
N GLU A 120 0.73 -23.77 -7.70
CA GLU A 120 1.49 -22.57 -8.05
C GLU A 120 0.87 -21.32 -7.39
N GLN A 121 -0.44 -21.14 -7.51
CA GLN A 121 -1.16 -20.03 -6.88
C GLN A 121 -1.04 -20.08 -5.35
N ALA A 122 -1.15 -21.26 -4.75
CA ALA A 122 -0.98 -21.45 -3.32
C ALA A 122 0.44 -21.07 -2.85
N GLN A 123 1.47 -21.37 -3.65
CA GLN A 123 2.85 -20.96 -3.37
C GLN A 123 3.04 -19.43 -3.47
N LEU A 124 2.40 -18.79 -4.45
CA LEU A 124 2.37 -17.34 -4.57
C LEU A 124 1.69 -16.70 -3.36
N LEU A 125 0.52 -17.21 -2.98
CA LEU A 125 -0.22 -16.77 -1.81
C LEU A 125 0.62 -16.89 -0.52
N GLN A 126 1.31 -18.01 -0.32
CA GLN A 126 2.21 -18.18 0.82
C GLN A 126 3.38 -17.19 0.82
N SER A 127 3.92 -16.87 -0.36
CA SER A 127 4.99 -15.88 -0.49
C SER A 127 4.52 -14.48 -0.06
N VAL A 128 3.31 -14.09 -0.46
CA VAL A 128 2.70 -12.81 -0.05
C VAL A 128 2.40 -12.81 1.45
N ARG A 129 1.88 -13.90 2.01
CA ARG A 129 1.67 -14.05 3.48
C ARG A 129 2.98 -13.95 4.27
N ALA A 130 4.08 -14.51 3.74
CA ALA A 130 5.38 -14.38 4.37
C ALA A 130 5.85 -12.91 4.35
N ALA A 131 5.61 -12.19 3.26
CA ALA A 131 5.94 -10.76 3.15
C ALA A 131 5.14 -9.90 4.14
N THR A 132 3.84 -10.16 4.34
CA THR A 132 3.02 -9.41 5.32
C THR A 132 3.49 -9.66 6.76
N ARG A 133 3.90 -10.88 7.08
CA ARG A 133 4.56 -11.19 8.36
C ARG A 133 5.87 -10.43 8.52
N ASP A 134 6.70 -10.36 7.48
CA ASP A 134 7.97 -9.62 7.51
C ASP A 134 7.74 -8.11 7.75
N VAL A 135 6.70 -7.53 7.15
CA VAL A 135 6.27 -6.14 7.41
C VAL A 135 5.90 -5.96 8.88
N SER A 136 5.03 -6.80 9.43
CA SER A 136 4.61 -6.72 10.83
C SER A 136 5.78 -6.89 11.80
N GLN A 137 6.73 -7.78 11.49
CA GLN A 137 7.91 -7.97 12.32
C GLN A 137 8.91 -6.80 12.21
N ALA A 138 9.03 -6.17 11.04
CA ALA A 138 9.80 -4.92 10.92
C ALA A 138 9.18 -3.81 11.79
N VAL A 139 7.86 -3.71 11.84
CA VAL A 139 7.15 -2.79 12.74
C VAL A 139 7.50 -3.08 14.20
N LYS A 140 7.46 -4.35 14.65
CA LYS A 140 7.84 -4.73 16.02
C LYS A 140 9.27 -4.34 16.37
N ASP A 141 10.23 -4.59 15.48
CA ASP A 141 11.63 -4.22 15.69
C ASP A 141 11.79 -2.70 15.83
N VAL A 142 10.99 -1.90 15.13
CA VAL A 142 10.95 -0.44 15.31
C VAL A 142 10.42 -0.06 16.69
N LYS A 143 9.43 -0.79 17.24
CA LYS A 143 8.97 -0.56 18.62
C LYS A 143 10.11 -0.76 19.63
N HIS A 144 10.93 -1.80 19.44
CA HIS A 144 12.08 -2.05 20.30
C HIS A 144 13.16 -0.96 20.16
N LEU A 145 13.52 -0.63 18.91
CA LEU A 145 14.49 0.42 18.58
C LEU A 145 14.06 1.79 19.12
N ASN A 146 12.76 2.10 19.05
CA ASN A 146 12.21 3.39 19.41
C ASN A 146 12.45 3.74 20.89
N LYS A 147 12.47 2.75 21.79
CA LYS A 147 12.74 2.93 23.23
C LYS A 147 14.06 3.69 23.48
N ASN A 148 15.11 3.33 22.77
CA ASN A 148 16.41 3.98 22.86
C ASN A 148 16.51 5.20 21.93
N MET A 149 15.92 5.11 20.73
CA MET A 149 15.94 6.19 19.73
C MET A 149 15.40 7.50 20.29
N ARG A 150 14.29 7.46 21.04
CA ARG A 150 13.69 8.65 21.68
C ARG A 150 14.66 9.40 22.57
N ARG A 151 15.46 8.65 23.33
CA ARG A 151 16.44 9.21 24.25
C ARG A 151 17.67 9.72 23.51
N TYR A 152 18.22 8.92 22.61
CA TYR A 152 19.55 9.17 22.08
C TYR A 152 19.58 10.01 20.81
N ALA A 153 18.49 10.08 20.04
CA ALA A 153 18.42 10.93 18.84
C ALA A 153 18.51 12.43 19.16
N VAL A 154 18.15 12.83 20.40
CA VAL A 154 18.18 14.23 20.89
C VAL A 154 19.04 14.43 22.13
N SER A 155 19.82 13.42 22.55
CA SER A 155 20.70 13.50 23.72
C SER A 155 21.75 14.59 23.55
N ASP A 156 22.19 15.33 24.57
CA ASP A 156 23.28 16.32 24.44
C ASP A 156 24.67 15.75 24.08
N HIS A 157 24.79 14.43 24.04
CA HIS A 157 26.01 13.74 23.67
C HIS A 157 26.11 13.55 22.14
N ALA A 158 27.04 14.26 21.48
CA ALA A 158 27.09 14.36 20.02
C ALA A 158 27.33 13.03 19.30
N GLU A 159 28.19 12.20 19.86
CA GLU A 159 28.64 10.92 19.33
C GLU A 159 27.50 9.91 19.31
N ILE A 160 26.75 9.78 20.43
CA ILE A 160 25.59 8.88 20.46
C ILE A 160 24.49 9.38 19.52
N ARG A 161 24.22 10.70 19.48
CA ARG A 161 23.26 11.27 18.52
C ARG A 161 23.62 10.91 17.08
N ALA A 162 24.90 11.03 16.72
CA ALA A 162 25.37 10.72 15.38
C ALA A 162 25.14 9.24 15.01
N GLN A 163 25.34 8.31 15.94
CA GLN A 163 25.08 6.88 15.72
C GLN A 163 23.58 6.61 15.49
N TYR A 164 22.70 7.18 16.31
CA TYR A 164 21.25 7.01 16.13
C TYR A 164 20.72 7.71 14.87
N ASN A 165 21.25 8.88 14.50
CA ASN A 165 20.92 9.51 13.23
C ASN A 165 21.40 8.67 12.03
N THR A 166 22.54 8.00 12.13
CA THR A 166 23.00 7.04 11.11
C THR A 166 22.00 5.88 10.96
N ILE A 167 21.48 5.35 12.07
CA ILE A 167 20.43 4.32 12.04
C ILE A 167 19.15 4.87 11.35
N ARG A 168 18.69 6.07 11.71
CA ARG A 168 17.52 6.72 11.10
C ARG A 168 17.71 6.91 9.60
N GLU A 169 18.86 7.41 9.17
CA GLU A 169 19.20 7.59 7.75
C GLU A 169 19.19 6.26 6.98
N ARG A 170 19.73 5.19 7.58
CA ARG A 170 19.76 3.86 6.96
C ARG A 170 18.34 3.32 6.73
N ILE A 171 17.50 3.32 7.77
CA ILE A 171 16.12 2.82 7.66
C ILE A 171 15.28 3.71 6.73
N ALA A 172 15.40 5.03 6.85
CA ALA A 172 14.70 5.99 6.01
C ALA A 172 15.01 5.82 4.51
N ARG A 173 16.28 5.56 4.19
CA ARG A 173 16.70 5.28 2.82
C ARG A 173 16.11 3.97 2.30
N ILE A 174 16.06 2.94 3.12
CA ILE A 174 15.45 1.66 2.75
C ILE A 174 13.96 1.83 2.49
N LEU A 175 13.23 2.47 3.40
CA LEU A 175 11.80 2.79 3.21
C LEU A 175 11.57 3.50 1.89
N ARG A 176 12.30 4.59 1.62
CA ARG A 176 12.15 5.35 0.38
C ARG A 176 12.43 4.53 -0.87
N GLU A 177 13.53 3.79 -0.90
CA GLU A 177 13.85 2.98 -2.07
C GLU A 177 12.90 1.78 -2.21
N THR A 178 12.40 1.20 -1.12
CA THR A 178 11.38 0.15 -1.19
C THR A 178 10.06 0.69 -1.73
N GLU A 179 9.62 1.88 -1.30
CA GLU A 179 8.41 2.52 -1.83
C GLU A 179 8.52 2.82 -3.33
N ARG A 180 9.71 3.26 -3.78
CA ARG A 180 9.98 3.50 -5.20
C ARG A 180 9.89 2.25 -6.06
N LEU A 181 9.93 1.04 -5.47
CA LEU A 181 9.71 -0.17 -6.24
C LEU A 181 8.40 -0.11 -7.01
N ARG A 182 7.36 0.56 -6.50
CA ARG A 182 6.06 0.69 -7.18
C ARG A 182 6.16 1.36 -8.55
N ASN A 183 7.12 2.26 -8.77
CA ASN A 183 7.15 3.17 -9.94
C ASN A 183 8.39 3.01 -10.84
N ASP A 184 9.58 2.74 -10.28
CA ASP A 184 10.84 2.66 -11.03
C ASP A 184 11.52 1.34 -10.73
N LEU A 185 11.57 0.43 -11.69
CA LEU A 185 11.89 -0.98 -11.45
C LEU A 185 13.40 -1.24 -11.49
N GLU A 186 14.06 -0.80 -12.55
CA GLU A 186 15.42 -1.24 -12.87
C GLU A 186 16.48 -0.58 -11.97
N ILE A 187 16.37 0.74 -11.80
CA ILE A 187 17.33 1.51 -10.99
C ILE A 187 17.12 1.18 -9.51
N THR A 188 15.86 1.09 -9.08
CA THR A 188 15.50 0.83 -7.68
C THR A 188 15.89 -0.57 -7.25
N ALA A 189 15.66 -1.60 -8.08
CA ALA A 189 16.06 -2.97 -7.75
C ALA A 189 17.58 -3.10 -7.55
N ARG A 190 18.38 -2.42 -8.40
CA ARG A 190 19.84 -2.35 -8.25
C ARG A 190 20.26 -1.63 -6.97
N LYS A 191 19.62 -0.50 -6.64
CA LYS A 191 19.86 0.24 -5.38
C LYS A 191 19.56 -0.61 -4.15
N LEU A 192 18.42 -1.31 -4.13
CA LEU A 192 18.03 -2.17 -3.01
C LEU A 192 18.96 -3.38 -2.86
N LYS A 193 19.44 -3.97 -3.96
CA LYS A 193 20.47 -5.02 -3.90
C LYS A 193 21.75 -4.50 -3.23
N LYS A 194 22.23 -3.31 -3.64
CA LYS A 194 23.39 -2.66 -3.01
C LYS A 194 23.15 -2.36 -1.54
N LEU A 195 21.97 -1.85 -1.17
CA LEU A 195 21.60 -1.59 0.22
C LEU A 195 21.57 -2.87 1.06
N ARG A 196 21.00 -3.96 0.52
CA ARG A 196 21.00 -5.26 1.18
C ARG A 196 22.41 -5.76 1.47
N THR A 197 23.30 -5.71 0.48
CA THR A 197 24.71 -6.11 0.67
C THR A 197 25.39 -5.27 1.73
N LYS A 198 25.17 -3.94 1.72
CA LYS A 198 25.69 -3.05 2.76
C LYS A 198 25.19 -3.44 4.15
N ILE A 199 23.88 -3.67 4.31
CA ILE A 199 23.29 -4.09 5.59
C ILE A 199 23.87 -5.42 6.09
N GLN A 200 24.21 -6.33 5.18
CA GLN A 200 24.81 -7.62 5.54
C GLN A 200 26.28 -7.52 5.92
N ALA A 201 27.01 -6.55 5.37
CA ALA A 201 28.43 -6.31 5.66
C ALA A 201 28.66 -5.32 6.82
N ASP A 202 27.65 -4.53 7.17
CA ASP A 202 27.72 -3.49 8.19
C ASP A 202 27.42 -4.06 9.58
N ASP A 203 28.40 -4.80 10.13
CA ASP A 203 28.40 -5.24 11.52
C ASP A 203 29.15 -4.22 12.40
N ILE A 204 28.43 -3.62 13.34
CA ILE A 204 28.97 -2.64 14.27
C ILE A 204 30.03 -3.23 15.21
N LEU A 205 30.02 -4.56 15.40
CA LEU A 205 31.04 -5.27 16.17
C LEU A 205 32.33 -5.47 15.38
N GLU A 206 32.24 -5.65 14.05
CA GLU A 206 33.39 -5.98 13.21
C GLU A 206 34.05 -4.74 12.59
N ASN A 207 33.33 -3.62 12.49
CA ASN A 207 33.81 -2.42 11.80
C ASN A 207 34.71 -1.49 12.65
N GLY A 208 34.99 -1.82 13.91
CA GLY A 208 35.88 -1.07 14.82
C GLY A 208 35.36 0.28 15.32
N THR A 209 34.18 0.72 14.87
CA THR A 209 33.57 2.00 15.30
C THR A 209 33.24 1.95 16.79
N LEU A 210 32.63 0.85 17.24
CA LEU A 210 32.21 0.69 18.62
C LEU A 210 33.39 0.66 19.60
N ASP A 211 34.44 -0.09 19.25
CA ASP A 211 35.66 -0.20 20.05
C ASP A 211 36.33 1.17 20.21
N THR A 212 36.38 1.95 19.14
CA THR A 212 36.92 3.32 19.18
C THR A 212 36.10 4.20 20.13
N LEU A 213 34.76 4.19 20.00
CA LEU A 213 33.89 4.99 20.86
C LEU A 213 34.00 4.61 22.35
N VAL A 214 34.18 3.33 22.66
CA VAL A 214 34.32 2.85 24.04
C VAL A 214 35.72 3.16 24.59
N ARG A 215 36.78 2.87 23.83
CA ARG A 215 38.17 3.10 24.21
C ARG A 215 38.44 4.58 24.49
N ASP A 216 37.92 5.45 23.63
CA ASP A 216 38.11 6.90 23.74
C ASP A 216 37.13 7.53 24.76
N ARG A 217 36.37 6.70 25.49
CA ARG A 217 35.38 7.10 26.51
C ARG A 217 34.28 8.03 25.98
N LEU A 218 34.06 8.00 24.67
CA LEU A 218 33.00 8.73 23.98
C LEU A 218 31.63 8.10 24.21
N ILE A 219 31.53 6.83 24.61
CA ILE A 219 30.28 6.24 25.08
C ILE A 219 30.53 5.30 26.25
N SER A 220 29.53 5.14 27.13
CA SER A 220 29.60 4.14 28.19
C SER A 220 29.32 2.73 27.65
N GLN A 221 29.77 1.70 28.37
CA GLN A 221 29.46 0.30 28.03
C GLN A 221 27.95 0.05 27.88
N LYS A 222 27.12 0.69 28.71
CA LYS A 222 25.65 0.60 28.61
C LYS A 222 25.12 1.17 27.29
N LYS A 223 25.67 2.30 26.81
CA LYS A 223 25.34 2.88 25.50
C LYS A 223 25.83 1.97 24.37
N ALA A 224 27.03 1.38 24.51
CA ALA A 224 27.56 0.45 23.52
C ALA A 224 26.67 -0.79 23.36
N SER A 225 26.24 -1.42 24.46
CA SER A 225 25.29 -2.53 24.43
C SER A 225 23.94 -2.14 23.79
N SER A 226 23.45 -0.91 24.07
CA SER A 226 22.24 -0.39 23.42
C SER A 226 22.43 -0.27 21.89
N LEU A 227 23.56 0.27 21.45
CA LEU A 227 23.89 0.41 20.02
C LEU A 227 24.00 -0.93 19.29
N ILE A 228 24.55 -1.97 19.93
CA ILE A 228 24.63 -3.32 19.34
C ILE A 228 23.22 -3.85 19.06
N ASN A 229 22.35 -3.80 20.07
CA ASN A 229 20.97 -4.27 19.94
C ASN A 229 20.20 -3.45 18.89
N ASP A 230 20.33 -2.12 18.93
CA ASP A 230 19.63 -1.22 18.04
C ASP A 230 20.10 -1.32 16.58
N ASN A 231 21.38 -1.64 16.36
CA ASN A 231 21.87 -1.98 15.03
C ASN A 231 21.32 -3.31 14.52
N SER A 232 21.19 -4.32 15.39
CA SER A 232 20.54 -5.58 15.04
C SER A 232 19.08 -5.38 14.63
N TYR A 233 18.32 -4.59 15.40
CA TYR A 233 16.95 -4.21 15.01
C TYR A 233 16.94 -3.48 13.66
N ALA A 234 17.78 -2.47 13.47
CA ALA A 234 17.85 -1.73 12.22
C ALA A 234 18.24 -2.59 11.00
N ARG A 235 19.14 -3.56 11.19
CA ARG A 235 19.50 -4.56 10.18
C ARG A 235 18.29 -5.42 9.81
N ASN A 236 17.59 -5.95 10.81
CA ASN A 236 16.42 -6.81 10.61
C ASN A 236 15.26 -6.06 9.94
N ILE A 237 14.98 -4.83 10.38
CA ILE A 237 14.02 -3.92 9.73
C ILE A 237 14.38 -3.77 8.25
N GLY A 238 15.63 -3.44 7.97
CA GLY A 238 16.10 -3.23 6.60
C GLY A 238 15.93 -4.46 5.71
N LEU A 239 16.38 -5.63 6.17
CA LEU A 239 16.28 -6.87 5.40
C LEU A 239 14.83 -7.29 5.13
N ARG A 240 13.97 -7.18 6.14
CA ARG A 240 12.54 -7.52 6.02
C ARG A 240 11.81 -6.57 5.07
N LEU A 241 12.02 -5.26 5.18
CA LEU A 241 11.40 -4.29 4.28
C LEU A 241 11.82 -4.49 2.82
N ILE A 242 13.10 -4.78 2.58
CA ILE A 242 13.59 -5.08 1.22
C ILE A 242 12.94 -6.36 0.69
N GLN A 243 12.88 -7.42 1.51
CA GLN A 243 12.30 -8.70 1.09
C GLN A 243 10.79 -8.57 0.83
N ALA A 244 10.07 -7.95 1.75
CA ALA A 244 8.63 -7.76 1.65
C ALA A 244 8.28 -6.89 0.44
N GLY A 245 8.91 -5.73 0.27
CA GLY A 245 8.61 -4.85 -0.87
C GLY A 245 8.93 -5.48 -2.23
N ARG A 246 9.99 -6.29 -2.34
CA ARG A 246 10.25 -7.07 -3.56
C ARG A 246 9.15 -8.08 -3.85
N THR A 247 8.58 -8.69 -2.82
CA THR A 247 7.54 -9.71 -2.97
C THR A 247 6.19 -9.06 -3.30
N ILE A 248 5.83 -7.99 -2.58
CA ILE A 248 4.54 -7.31 -2.70
C ILE A 248 4.45 -6.49 -3.99
N PHE A 249 5.52 -5.78 -4.36
CA PHE A 249 5.46 -4.84 -5.49
C PHE A 249 6.10 -5.36 -6.77
N ARG A 250 6.88 -6.43 -6.73
CA ARG A 250 7.65 -6.95 -7.89
C ARG A 250 7.83 -8.47 -7.86
N GLY A 251 6.96 -9.17 -7.13
CA GLY A 251 6.93 -10.62 -7.09
C GLY A 251 6.00 -11.15 -8.18
N LYS A 252 6.13 -12.45 -8.49
CA LYS A 252 5.25 -13.12 -9.46
C LYS A 252 3.75 -12.93 -9.20
N ALA A 253 3.35 -12.84 -7.94
CA ALA A 253 1.95 -12.57 -7.57
C ALA A 253 1.50 -11.14 -7.97
N TYR A 254 2.42 -10.17 -7.93
CA TYR A 254 2.17 -8.81 -8.39
C TYR A 254 2.16 -8.73 -9.93
N ASP A 255 3.04 -9.47 -10.61
CA ASP A 255 3.04 -9.53 -12.08
C ASP A 255 1.70 -10.10 -12.58
N LEU A 256 1.21 -11.17 -11.95
CA LEU A 256 -0.11 -11.74 -12.24
C LEU A 256 -1.26 -10.76 -11.93
N LEU A 257 -1.12 -9.92 -10.90
CA LEU A 257 -2.10 -8.85 -10.63
C LEU A 257 -2.19 -7.87 -11.80
N LEU A 258 -1.06 -7.47 -12.40
CA LEU A 258 -1.06 -6.58 -13.57
C LEU A 258 -1.71 -7.22 -14.80
N GLU A 259 -1.50 -8.53 -14.99
CA GLU A 259 -2.16 -9.28 -16.07
C GLU A 259 -3.68 -9.35 -15.86
N VAL A 260 -4.13 -9.58 -14.63
CA VAL A 260 -5.55 -9.59 -14.28
C VAL A 260 -6.18 -8.21 -14.48
N ASP A 261 -5.50 -7.13 -14.06
CA ASP A 261 -6.00 -5.76 -14.26
C ASP A 261 -6.14 -5.42 -15.76
N ALA A 262 -5.15 -5.78 -16.57
CA ALA A 262 -5.21 -5.57 -18.03
C ALA A 262 -6.36 -6.37 -18.70
N GLY A 263 -6.62 -7.60 -18.22
CA GLY A 263 -7.74 -8.41 -18.70
C GLY A 263 -9.10 -7.79 -18.38
N ILE A 264 -9.28 -7.28 -17.16
CA ILE A 264 -10.52 -6.61 -16.74
C ILE A 264 -10.75 -5.32 -17.54
N GLU A 265 -9.71 -4.51 -17.76
CA GLU A 265 -9.80 -3.30 -18.57
C GLU A 265 -10.18 -3.61 -20.03
N GLY A 266 -9.64 -4.67 -20.61
CA GLY A 266 -10.00 -5.11 -21.96
C GLY A 266 -11.46 -5.55 -22.09
N GLU A 267 -11.97 -6.34 -21.13
CA GLU A 267 -13.39 -6.76 -21.11
C GLU A 267 -14.36 -5.57 -20.90
N ALA A 268 -13.96 -4.58 -20.10
CA ALA A 268 -14.75 -3.37 -19.89
C ALA A 268 -14.83 -2.50 -21.16
N ASP A 269 -13.76 -2.42 -21.95
CA ASP A 269 -13.75 -1.67 -23.21
C ASP A 269 -14.59 -2.37 -24.30
N GLU A 270 -14.50 -3.71 -24.41
CA GLU A 270 -15.32 -4.50 -25.34
C GLU A 270 -16.82 -4.41 -25.02
N THR A 271 -17.21 -4.47 -23.74
CA THR A 271 -18.63 -4.36 -23.35
C THR A 271 -19.21 -2.97 -23.58
N VAL A 272 -18.40 -1.90 -23.46
CA VAL A 272 -18.80 -0.54 -23.80
C VAL A 272 -18.96 -0.39 -25.31
N ASP A 273 -18.04 -0.93 -26.11
CA ASP A 273 -18.11 -0.90 -27.57
C ASP A 273 -19.32 -1.68 -28.12
N ASP A 274 -19.65 -2.83 -27.53
CA ASP A 274 -20.84 -3.61 -27.90
C ASP A 274 -22.15 -2.91 -27.51
N GLU A 275 -22.20 -2.24 -26.36
CA GLU A 275 -23.36 -1.41 -25.99
C GLU A 275 -23.54 -0.21 -26.94
N VAL A 276 -22.44 0.43 -27.36
CA VAL A 276 -22.47 1.56 -28.30
C VAL A 276 -22.92 1.08 -29.69
N ARG A 277 -22.38 -0.05 -30.18
CA ARG A 277 -22.81 -0.68 -31.44
C ARG A 277 -24.27 -1.10 -31.43
N HIS A 278 -24.77 -1.63 -30.31
CA HIS A 278 -26.20 -1.99 -30.18
C HIS A 278 -27.12 -0.76 -30.13
N LYS A 279 -26.68 0.36 -29.53
CA LYS A 279 -27.46 1.61 -29.53
C LYS A 279 -27.47 2.30 -30.90
N GLU A 280 -26.36 2.28 -31.64
CA GLU A 280 -26.29 2.85 -33.00
C GLU A 280 -27.12 2.04 -34.02
N SER A 281 -27.11 0.71 -33.93
CA SER A 281 -27.94 -0.15 -34.79
C SER A 281 -29.45 -0.05 -34.46
N ALA A 282 -29.82 0.22 -33.21
CA ALA A 282 -31.21 0.50 -32.83
C ALA A 282 -31.72 1.87 -33.33
N GLN A 283 -30.85 2.89 -33.43
CA GLN A 283 -31.21 4.20 -34.00
C GLN A 283 -31.26 4.21 -35.54
N ALA A 284 -30.45 3.39 -36.22
CA ALA A 284 -30.48 3.27 -37.69
C ALA A 284 -31.74 2.55 -38.22
N GLY A 285 -32.44 1.78 -37.39
CA GLY A 285 -33.66 1.04 -37.76
C GLY A 285 -34.96 1.87 -37.79
N ASN A 286 -34.98 3.10 -37.24
CA ASN A 286 -36.22 3.85 -37.05
C ASN A 286 -36.42 5.02 -38.04
N GLY A 287 -35.67 5.04 -39.15
CA GLY A 287 -35.65 6.14 -40.11
C GLY A 287 -35.96 5.70 -41.54
N LYS A 288 -37.15 5.12 -41.83
CA LYS A 288 -37.72 5.05 -43.19
C LYS A 288 -39.18 4.60 -43.18
N HIS A 289 -40.10 5.56 -43.26
CA HIS A 289 -41.21 5.63 -44.25
C HIS A 289 -42.31 6.60 -43.76
N VAL A 290 -42.29 7.84 -44.26
CA VAL A 290 -43.51 8.60 -44.55
C VAL A 290 -43.27 9.35 -45.86
N SER A 291 -43.77 8.80 -46.96
CA SER A 291 -43.96 9.50 -48.22
C SER A 291 -45.46 9.56 -48.47
N ALA A 292 -45.95 10.79 -48.59
CA ALA A 292 -47.33 11.15 -48.85
C ALA A 292 -47.79 10.71 -50.25
N ASP A 293 -49.06 10.34 -50.39
CA ASP A 293 -49.81 10.62 -51.61
C ASP A 293 -51.31 10.82 -51.33
N PHE A 294 -51.94 11.58 -52.22
CA PHE A 294 -53.17 12.37 -52.09
C PHE A 294 -54.41 11.63 -52.63
N GLY A 295 -55.61 11.89 -52.09
CA GLY A 295 -56.85 11.91 -52.90
C GLY A 295 -58.04 10.98 -52.52
N GLY A 296 -58.98 11.50 -51.72
CA GLY A 296 -60.43 11.55 -52.02
C GLY A 296 -61.34 10.31 -51.86
N LYS A 297 -62.27 10.33 -50.88
CA LYS A 297 -63.75 10.39 -51.04
C LYS A 297 -64.53 9.92 -49.78
N VAL A 298 -65.32 10.87 -49.23
CA VAL A 298 -66.76 10.84 -48.83
C VAL A 298 -67.37 9.65 -48.05
N ALA A 299 -68.05 10.01 -46.93
CA ALA A 299 -69.21 9.37 -46.25
C ALA A 299 -68.98 8.02 -45.51
N THR A 300 -69.55 7.66 -44.34
CA THR A 300 -70.66 8.15 -43.50
C THR A 300 -70.68 7.36 -42.16
N LYS A 301 -71.15 8.00 -41.08
CA LYS A 301 -71.89 7.49 -39.88
C LYS A 301 -71.40 6.25 -39.07
N LYS A 302 -71.25 6.51 -37.74
CA LYS A 302 -71.42 5.67 -36.50
C LYS A 302 -72.44 4.50 -36.60
N PRO A 303 -72.51 3.52 -35.65
CA PRO A 303 -72.07 3.56 -34.23
C PRO A 303 -71.42 2.28 -33.62
N ILE A 304 -71.04 2.43 -32.34
CA ILE A 304 -70.59 1.46 -31.31
C ILE A 304 -71.67 0.39 -31.00
N PRO A 305 -71.28 -0.82 -30.55
CA PRO A 305 -71.65 -1.32 -29.21
C PRO A 305 -70.46 -2.01 -28.48
N THR A 306 -70.12 -1.72 -27.22
CA THR A 306 -70.60 -2.29 -25.92
C THR A 306 -70.63 -3.82 -25.79
N GLY A 307 -69.97 -4.33 -24.74
CA GLY A 307 -70.18 -5.66 -24.13
C GLY A 307 -68.88 -6.23 -23.52
N ALA A 308 -68.65 -6.08 -22.20
CA ALA A 308 -68.90 -7.09 -21.15
C ALA A 308 -67.77 -8.16 -21.08
N SER A 309 -66.84 -8.11 -20.11
CA SER A 309 -66.92 -8.57 -18.70
C SER A 309 -67.05 -10.10 -18.53
N ILE A 310 -66.43 -10.61 -17.45
CA ILE A 310 -66.43 -11.99 -16.90
C ILE A 310 -65.25 -12.81 -17.46
N GLY A 311 -64.37 -13.47 -16.69
CA GLY A 311 -64.27 -13.73 -15.27
C GLY A 311 -63.32 -14.93 -15.07
N THR A 312 -62.45 -14.84 -14.06
CA THR A 312 -62.06 -15.94 -13.15
C THR A 312 -61.84 -17.35 -13.69
N GLU A 313 -60.61 -17.85 -13.65
CA GLU A 313 -60.07 -18.74 -12.59
C GLU A 313 -58.53 -18.70 -12.61
#